data_AF-A0A2E8ETY8-F1
#
_entry.id   AF-A0A2E8ETY8-F1
#
_cell.length_a   1.000
_cell.length_b   1.000
_cell.length_c   1.000
_cell.angle_alpha   90.00
_cell.angle_beta   90.00
_cell.angle_gamma   90.00
#
_symmetry.space_group_name_H-M   'P 1'
#
loop_
_entity.id
_entity.type
_entity.pdbx_description
1 polymer ?
#
loop_
_entity_poly.entity_id
_entity_poly.type
_entity_poly.pdbx_seq_one_letter_code
_entity_poly.pdbx_strand_id
1 'polypeptide(L)'
;MTKKYFLLIFFILFFDAQTEETEIKKDELLLYSQFGEFCTMCEAIIVCRDEMNLIDESFLDDESYLLIHIETRTFWSQISTIWEFFIRNFDGYEVKGHSRPAKLYYSHDGKWSDVEIANARISVDPNLIKMKQFVIDRESQDWFSQDDKKLGACERLSLWQTLEYIDGRIIKDENNE
;
A
#
# COMPACT_ATOMS: atom_id res chain seq x y z
N MET A 1 -24.57 62.92 -49.46
CA MET A 1 -25.31 62.15 -48.44
C MET A 1 -25.66 60.80 -49.06
N THR A 2 -24.85 59.77 -48.82
CA THR A 2 -25.20 58.34 -49.01
C THR A 2 -24.01 57.49 -48.53
N LYS A 3 -24.21 56.81 -47.40
CA LYS A 3 -23.38 55.72 -46.86
C LYS A 3 -23.45 54.51 -47.79
N LYS A 4 -22.33 53.81 -48.03
CA LYS A 4 -22.33 52.35 -48.29
C LYS A 4 -21.09 51.67 -47.69
N TYR A 5 -21.34 51.04 -46.55
CA TYR A 5 -20.78 49.84 -45.92
C TYR A 5 -19.43 49.29 -46.41
N PHE A 6 -18.42 49.37 -45.53
CA PHE A 6 -17.31 48.42 -45.51
C PHE A 6 -17.62 47.40 -44.40
N LEU A 7 -17.94 46.18 -44.81
CA LEU A 7 -18.31 45.06 -43.94
C LEU A 7 -17.01 44.38 -43.51
N LEU A 8 -16.55 44.68 -42.30
CA LEU A 8 -15.36 44.06 -41.72
C LEU A 8 -15.80 42.76 -41.04
N ILE A 9 -15.62 41.64 -41.75
CA ILE A 9 -15.89 40.30 -41.22
C ILE A 9 -14.80 40.02 -40.19
N PHE A 10 -15.17 40.08 -38.91
CA PHE A 10 -14.33 39.68 -37.79
C PHE A 10 -14.41 38.14 -37.71
N PHE A 11 -13.44 37.46 -38.30
CA PHE A 11 -13.25 36.01 -38.10
C PHE A 11 -12.75 35.80 -36.67
N ILE A 12 -13.68 35.58 -35.74
CA ILE A 12 -13.33 35.00 -34.43
C ILE A 12 -13.00 33.54 -34.73
N LEU A 13 -11.70 33.25 -34.87
CA LEU A 13 -11.19 31.90 -34.69
C LEU A 13 -11.49 31.55 -33.22
N PHE A 14 -12.63 30.91 -32.98
CA PHE A 14 -12.79 30.05 -31.82
C PHE A 14 -11.80 28.91 -32.02
N PHE A 15 -10.59 29.10 -31.51
CA PHE A 15 -9.78 27.97 -31.12
C PHE A 15 -10.62 27.27 -30.05
N ASP A 16 -11.29 26.19 -30.43
CA ASP A 16 -11.67 25.15 -29.48
C ASP A 16 -10.36 24.74 -28.83
N ALA A 17 -10.07 25.34 -27.68
CA ALA A 17 -9.23 24.73 -26.69
C ALA A 17 -10.00 23.48 -26.28
N GLN A 18 -9.83 22.40 -27.05
CA GLN A 18 -10.04 21.07 -26.53
C GLN A 18 -9.04 20.96 -25.39
N THR A 19 -9.49 21.31 -24.19
CA THR A 19 -8.93 20.80 -22.96
C THR A 19 -9.11 19.30 -23.09
N GLU A 20 -8.09 18.63 -23.62
CA GLU A 20 -7.95 17.20 -23.54
C GLU A 20 -7.93 16.92 -22.04
N GLU A 21 -9.09 16.56 -21.48
CA GLU A 21 -9.15 15.86 -20.21
C GLU A 21 -8.32 14.61 -20.45
N THR A 22 -7.03 14.72 -20.15
CA THR A 22 -6.15 13.59 -19.96
C THR A 22 -6.83 12.79 -18.88
N GLU A 23 -7.50 11.72 -19.30
CA GLU A 23 -8.03 10.69 -18.43
C GLU A 23 -6.84 10.26 -17.57
N ILE A 24 -6.75 10.81 -16.34
CA ILE A 24 -5.63 10.54 -15.45
C ILE A 24 -5.69 9.05 -15.21
N LYS A 25 -4.81 8.31 -15.89
CA LYS A 25 -4.67 6.87 -15.76
C LYS A 25 -4.52 6.62 -14.26
N LYS A 26 -5.49 5.92 -13.65
CA LYS A 26 -5.49 5.63 -12.21
C LYS A 26 -4.17 5.01 -11.73
N ASP A 27 -3.42 4.39 -12.64
CA ASP A 27 -2.06 3.88 -12.48
C ASP A 27 -1.05 4.93 -11.97
N GLU A 28 -1.32 6.23 -12.13
CA GLU A 28 -0.40 7.30 -11.71
C GLU A 28 -0.55 7.76 -10.26
N LEU A 29 -1.60 7.32 -9.55
CA LEU A 29 -1.76 7.62 -8.13
C LEU A 29 -0.99 6.62 -7.28
N LEU A 30 0.34 6.78 -7.27
CA LEU A 30 1.30 6.10 -6.36
C LEU A 30 1.01 6.31 -4.86
N LEU A 31 -0.08 6.99 -4.52
CA LEU A 31 -0.52 7.32 -3.17
C LEU A 31 -1.76 6.52 -2.74
N TYR A 32 -2.47 5.88 -3.67
CA TYR A 32 -3.62 5.04 -3.33
C TYR A 32 -3.26 3.56 -3.55
N SER A 33 -3.38 2.76 -2.50
CA SER A 33 -3.16 1.31 -2.56
C SER A 33 -4.07 0.60 -1.58
N GLN A 34 -4.37 -0.66 -1.88
CA GLN A 34 -5.28 -1.50 -1.11
C GLN A 34 -4.88 -1.59 0.37
N PHE A 35 -3.57 -1.70 0.65
CA PHE A 35 -3.04 -1.73 2.02
C PHE A 35 -2.29 -0.44 2.38
N GLY A 36 -2.37 0.64 1.61
CA GLY A 36 -1.63 1.90 1.84
C GLY A 36 -0.11 1.76 1.85
N GLU A 37 0.42 0.70 1.24
CA GLU A 37 1.81 0.26 1.33
C GLU A 37 2.79 1.11 0.50
N PHE A 38 2.29 1.81 -0.52
CA PHE A 38 3.11 2.70 -1.37
C PHE A 38 3.48 4.03 -0.71
N CYS A 39 2.76 4.47 0.32
CA CYS A 39 3.21 5.60 1.11
C CYS A 39 4.44 5.18 1.93
N THR A 40 5.63 5.56 1.48
CA THR A 40 6.91 5.20 2.11
C THR A 40 7.11 5.81 3.50
N MET A 41 6.33 6.84 3.82
CA MET A 41 6.31 7.55 5.10
C MET A 41 5.13 7.15 5.99
N CYS A 42 4.21 6.31 5.53
CA CYS A 42 3.04 5.91 6.30
C CYS A 42 3.20 4.46 6.75
N GLU A 43 2.80 4.16 7.98
CA GLU A 43 2.71 2.78 8.45
C GLU A 43 1.43 2.11 7.96
N ALA A 44 1.47 0.78 7.88
CA ALA A 44 0.32 -0.03 7.54
C ALA A 44 0.28 -1.27 8.43
N ILE A 45 -0.93 -1.67 8.83
CA ILE A 45 -1.16 -2.93 9.51
C ILE A 45 -2.06 -3.78 8.64
N ILE A 46 -1.61 -5.00 8.39
CA ILE A 46 -2.29 -6.00 7.57
C ILE A 46 -2.47 -7.23 8.44
N VAL A 47 -3.66 -7.83 8.43
CA VAL A 47 -3.91 -9.12 9.06
C VAL A 47 -4.21 -10.15 7.98
N CYS A 48 -3.58 -11.31 8.07
CA CYS A 48 -3.70 -12.42 7.12
C CYS A 48 -4.15 -13.69 7.85
N ARG A 49 -5.04 -14.45 7.24
CA ARG A 49 -5.71 -15.62 7.83
C ARG A 49 -6.19 -16.58 6.75
N ASP A 50 -6.65 -17.74 7.17
CA ASP A 50 -7.03 -18.83 6.27
C ASP A 50 -8.34 -18.54 5.51
N GLU A 51 -9.28 -17.81 6.13
CA GLU A 51 -10.57 -17.44 5.54
C GLU A 51 -10.95 -15.98 5.82
N MET A 52 -11.57 -15.32 4.84
CA MET A 52 -12.00 -13.93 4.96
C MET A 52 -13.40 -13.83 5.59
N ASN A 53 -13.48 -13.96 6.92
CA ASN A 53 -14.71 -13.75 7.69
C ASN A 53 -14.78 -12.32 8.26
N LEU A 54 -15.94 -11.81 8.69
CA LEU A 54 -15.97 -10.47 9.30
C LEU A 54 -15.04 -10.41 10.54
N ILE A 55 -14.11 -9.45 10.55
CA ILE A 55 -13.31 -9.15 11.75
C ILE A 55 -14.20 -8.37 12.70
N ASP A 56 -14.45 -8.94 13.88
CA ASP A 56 -14.95 -8.19 15.02
C ASP A 56 -13.79 -7.73 15.92
N GLU A 57 -14.09 -6.92 16.93
CA GLU A 57 -13.08 -6.38 17.84
C GLU A 57 -12.36 -7.47 18.65
N SER A 58 -12.98 -8.64 18.84
CA SER A 58 -12.42 -9.78 19.58
C SER A 58 -11.59 -10.75 18.72
N PHE A 59 -11.64 -10.63 17.39
CA PHE A 59 -10.94 -11.54 16.48
C PHE A 59 -9.45 -11.69 16.82
N LEU A 60 -8.79 -10.59 17.18
CA LEU A 60 -7.37 -10.62 17.49
C LEU A 60 -7.05 -11.36 18.80
N ASP A 61 -8.03 -11.60 19.67
CA ASP A 61 -7.78 -12.20 20.97
C ASP A 61 -7.68 -13.72 20.94
N ASP A 62 -8.48 -14.39 20.10
CA ASP A 62 -8.72 -15.84 20.19
C ASP A 62 -8.33 -16.62 18.92
N GLU A 63 -8.13 -15.93 17.79
CA GLU A 63 -7.98 -16.59 16.49
C GLU A 63 -6.52 -16.80 16.07
N SER A 64 -6.35 -17.71 15.12
CA SER A 64 -5.08 -17.92 14.42
C SER A 64 -4.94 -16.93 13.24
N TYR A 65 -3.89 -16.11 13.27
CA TYR A 65 -3.64 -15.10 12.24
C TYR A 65 -2.16 -14.69 12.18
N LEU A 66 -1.78 -14.08 11.06
CA LEU A 66 -0.53 -13.32 10.93
C LEU A 66 -0.85 -11.83 10.87
N LEU A 67 -0.35 -11.07 11.85
CA LEU A 67 -0.43 -9.62 11.85
C LEU A 67 0.91 -9.04 11.38
N ILE A 68 0.84 -8.16 10.40
CA ILE A 68 1.98 -7.58 9.70
C ILE A 68 1.94 -6.08 9.91
N HIS A 69 2.91 -5.55 10.64
CA HIS A 69 3.12 -4.12 10.79
C HIS A 69 4.23 -3.69 9.84
N ILE A 70 3.86 -3.02 8.75
CA ILE A 70 4.81 -2.44 7.79
C ILE A 70 5.21 -1.05 8.31
N GLU A 71 6.47 -0.95 8.73
CA GLU A 71 7.04 0.26 9.32
C GLU A 71 7.54 1.22 8.23
N THR A 72 7.71 2.50 8.60
CA THR A 72 8.22 3.52 7.68
C THR A 72 9.62 3.15 7.15
N ARG A 73 9.95 3.62 5.94
CA ARG A 73 11.32 3.45 5.42
C ARG A 73 12.30 4.18 6.35
N THR A 74 13.50 3.62 6.54
CA THR A 74 14.59 4.32 7.23
C THR A 74 14.92 5.63 6.51
N PHE A 75 15.47 6.61 7.22
CA PHE A 75 15.83 7.92 6.66
C PHE A 75 16.60 7.81 5.32
N TRP A 76 17.62 6.96 5.26
CA TRP A 76 18.41 6.74 4.04
C TRP A 76 17.60 6.13 2.90
N SER A 77 16.64 5.26 3.23
CA SER A 77 15.78 4.63 2.25
C SER A 77 14.66 5.57 1.76
N GLN A 78 14.28 6.59 2.55
CA GLN A 78 13.44 7.70 2.09
C GLN A 78 14.21 8.57 1.09
N ILE A 79 15.47 8.89 1.38
CA ILE A 79 16.35 9.63 0.45
C ILE A 79 16.53 8.86 -0.86
N SER A 80 16.74 7.54 -0.82
CA SER A 80 16.86 6.73 -2.04
C SER A 80 15.58 6.74 -2.88
N THR A 81 14.41 6.76 -2.25
CA THR A 81 13.11 6.88 -2.95
C THR A 81 13.04 8.18 -3.74
N ILE A 82 13.45 9.31 -3.14
CA ILE A 82 13.47 10.61 -3.81
C ILE A 82 14.41 10.57 -5.03
N TRP A 83 15.58 9.93 -4.88
CA TRP A 83 16.52 9.74 -5.99
C TRP A 83 15.97 8.83 -7.10
N GLU A 84 15.27 7.73 -6.76
CA GLU A 84 14.60 6.86 -7.72
C GLU A 84 13.55 7.63 -8.54
N PHE A 85 12.77 8.49 -7.89
CA PHE A 85 11.82 9.38 -8.57
C PHE A 85 12.50 10.45 -9.41
N PHE A 86 13.62 11.02 -8.95
CA PHE A 86 14.40 11.98 -9.72
C PHE A 86 14.95 11.33 -11.00
N ILE A 87 15.55 10.13 -10.88
CA ILE A 87 16.14 9.39 -12.00
C ILE A 87 15.08 8.86 -12.97
N ARG A 88 13.85 8.60 -12.51
CA ARG A 88 12.70 8.27 -13.39
C ARG A 88 12.43 9.33 -14.48
N ASN A 89 12.83 10.58 -14.28
CA ASN A 89 12.69 11.62 -15.32
C ASN A 89 13.69 11.47 -16.47
N PHE A 90 14.61 10.50 -16.40
CA PHE A 90 15.51 10.14 -17.49
C PHE A 90 14.98 8.89 -18.21
N ASP A 91 15.05 8.89 -19.54
CA ASP A 91 14.52 7.81 -20.37
C ASP A 91 15.05 6.42 -19.94
N GLY A 92 14.12 5.50 -19.70
CA GLY A 92 14.40 4.07 -19.48
C GLY A 92 14.44 3.59 -18.02
N TYR A 93 14.13 4.43 -17.03
CA TYR A 93 14.06 3.99 -15.63
C TYR A 93 12.63 3.75 -15.15
N GLU A 94 12.27 2.47 -14.94
CA GLU A 94 10.98 2.06 -14.37
C GLU A 94 11.09 1.81 -12.86
N VAL A 95 10.17 2.37 -12.08
CA VAL A 95 10.08 2.12 -10.63
C VAL A 95 9.50 0.74 -10.40
N LYS A 96 10.34 -0.20 -9.95
CA LYS A 96 9.94 -1.60 -9.72
C LYS A 96 9.24 -1.83 -8.38
N GLY A 97 9.30 -0.85 -7.48
CA GLY A 97 8.77 -0.92 -6.12
C GLY A 97 9.82 -0.58 -5.07
N HIS A 98 9.58 -0.99 -3.82
CA HIS A 98 10.44 -0.64 -2.68
C HIS A 98 10.45 -1.73 -1.61
N SER A 99 11.43 -1.64 -0.71
CA SER A 99 11.51 -2.50 0.48
C SER A 99 11.25 -1.68 1.74
N ARG A 100 10.51 -2.28 2.68
CA ARG A 100 10.18 -1.68 3.98
C ARG A 100 10.46 -2.68 5.11
N PRO A 101 10.93 -2.22 6.28
CA PRO A 101 10.93 -3.07 7.46
C PRO A 101 9.49 -3.47 7.81
N ALA A 102 9.32 -4.70 8.29
CA ALA A 102 8.05 -5.21 8.77
C ALA A 102 8.26 -6.05 10.03
N LYS A 103 7.32 -5.94 10.96
CA LYS A 103 7.20 -6.83 12.12
C LYS A 103 6.06 -7.81 11.88
N LEU A 104 6.32 -9.08 12.14
CA LEU A 104 5.38 -10.18 11.96
C LEU A 104 5.03 -10.72 13.35
N TYR A 105 3.75 -10.65 13.69
CA TYR A 105 3.19 -11.21 14.92
C TYR A 105 2.32 -12.40 14.53
N TYR A 106 2.78 -13.60 14.87
CA TYR A 106 2.02 -14.83 14.64
C TYR A 106 1.17 -15.11 15.87
N SER A 107 -0.13 -15.22 15.67
CA SER A 107 -1.07 -15.72 16.67
C SER A 107 -1.50 -17.13 16.26
N HIS A 108 -1.44 -18.06 17.21
CA HIS A 108 -2.07 -19.37 17.08
C HIS A 108 -3.04 -19.55 18.24
N ASP A 109 -4.34 -19.59 17.94
CA ASP A 109 -5.44 -19.68 18.90
C ASP A 109 -5.29 -18.65 20.03
N GLY A 110 -5.06 -17.39 19.65
CA GLY A 110 -4.84 -16.29 20.57
C GLY A 110 -3.45 -16.25 21.21
N LYS A 111 -2.53 -17.18 20.96
CA LYS A 111 -1.20 -17.14 21.58
C LYS A 111 -0.17 -16.56 20.65
N TRP A 112 0.50 -15.51 21.10
CA TRP A 112 1.52 -14.85 20.31
C TRP A 112 2.85 -15.58 20.41
N SER A 113 3.48 -15.74 19.25
CA SER A 113 4.89 -16.13 19.16
C SER A 113 5.78 -14.88 19.22
N ASP A 114 7.09 -15.09 19.39
CA ASP A 114 8.07 -14.02 19.33
C ASP A 114 7.94 -13.20 18.05
N VAL A 115 8.08 -11.87 18.20
CA VAL A 115 8.00 -10.94 17.09
C VAL A 115 9.14 -11.20 16.10
N GLU A 116 8.78 -11.40 14.85
CA GLU A 116 9.73 -11.67 13.79
C GLU A 116 9.94 -10.42 12.93
N ILE A 117 11.19 -9.98 12.77
CA ILE A 117 11.54 -8.85 11.91
C ILE A 117 11.80 -9.36 10.48
N ALA A 118 11.20 -8.70 9.50
CA ALA A 118 11.27 -9.02 8.08
C ALA A 118 11.47 -7.76 7.23
N ASN A 119 11.78 -7.98 5.95
CA ASN A 119 11.71 -6.93 4.93
C ASN A 119 10.58 -7.26 3.96
N ALA A 120 9.59 -6.37 3.88
CA ALA A 120 8.50 -6.42 2.93
C ALA A 120 8.93 -5.76 1.61
N ARG A 121 9.01 -6.56 0.54
CA ARG A 121 9.25 -6.07 -0.82
C ARG A 121 7.92 -5.84 -1.50
N ILE A 122 7.59 -4.59 -1.75
CA ILE A 122 6.36 -4.14 -2.40
C ILE A 122 6.70 -3.86 -3.86
N SER A 123 6.11 -4.60 -4.79
CA SER A 123 6.32 -4.39 -6.23
C SER A 123 5.17 -3.61 -6.87
N VAL A 124 5.51 -2.76 -7.83
CA VAL A 124 4.55 -1.99 -8.63
C VAL A 124 3.88 -2.91 -9.65
N ASP A 125 4.67 -3.66 -10.41
CA ASP A 125 4.21 -4.68 -11.35
C ASP A 125 5.14 -5.90 -11.25
N PRO A 126 4.64 -7.10 -10.88
CA PRO A 126 3.25 -7.41 -10.53
C PRO A 126 2.81 -6.80 -9.18
N ASN A 127 1.51 -6.74 -8.91
CA ASN A 127 0.91 -6.15 -7.70
C ASN A 127 1.12 -7.00 -6.43
N LEU A 128 2.35 -7.14 -5.94
CA LEU A 128 2.69 -8.08 -4.85
C LEU A 128 3.36 -7.41 -3.65
N ILE A 129 3.15 -7.98 -2.45
CA ILE A 129 4.02 -7.82 -1.27
C ILE A 129 4.68 -9.18 -1.00
N LYS A 130 6.01 -9.22 -1.02
CA LYS A 130 6.80 -10.43 -0.74
C LYS A 130 7.53 -10.30 0.60
N MET A 131 7.34 -11.27 1.48
CA MET A 131 7.93 -11.31 2.83
C MET A 131 8.25 -12.74 3.22
N LYS A 132 9.53 -13.04 3.51
CA LYS A 132 9.97 -14.40 3.92
C LYS A 132 9.33 -15.49 3.05
N GLN A 133 8.58 -16.42 3.64
CA GLN A 133 7.90 -17.52 2.95
C GLN A 133 6.52 -17.17 2.35
N PHE A 134 6.11 -15.90 2.38
CA PHE A 134 4.77 -15.48 1.95
C PHE A 134 4.79 -14.45 0.82
N VAL A 135 3.76 -14.52 -0.02
CA VAL A 135 3.46 -13.55 -1.06
C VAL A 135 2.01 -13.14 -0.88
N ILE A 136 1.75 -11.84 -0.87
CA ILE A 136 0.40 -11.26 -0.82
C ILE A 136 0.15 -10.58 -2.16
N ASP A 137 -0.94 -10.95 -2.82
CA ASP A 137 -1.45 -10.24 -3.98
C ASP A 137 -2.27 -9.04 -3.51
N ARG A 138 -1.88 -7.84 -3.97
CA ARG A 138 -2.42 -6.57 -3.47
C ARG A 138 -3.79 -6.23 -4.05
N GLU A 139 -4.20 -6.92 -5.12
CA GLU A 139 -5.45 -6.68 -5.82
C GLU A 139 -6.53 -7.65 -5.32
N SER A 140 -6.23 -8.94 -5.34
CA SER A 140 -7.12 -10.00 -4.85
C SER A 140 -7.11 -10.14 -3.33
N GLN A 141 -6.07 -9.63 -2.66
CA GLN A 141 -5.82 -9.76 -1.22
C GLN A 141 -5.49 -11.19 -0.77
N ASP A 142 -5.36 -12.12 -1.70
CA ASP A 142 -4.97 -13.48 -1.40
C ASP A 142 -3.50 -13.52 -0.97
N TRP A 143 -3.19 -14.40 -0.02
CA TRP A 143 -1.81 -14.69 0.35
C TRP A 143 -1.49 -16.15 0.14
N PHE A 144 -0.23 -16.37 -0.23
CA PHE A 144 0.28 -17.62 -0.73
C PHE A 144 1.60 -17.95 -0.03
N SER A 145 1.87 -19.23 0.12
CA SER A 145 3.23 -19.71 0.40
C SER A 145 4.14 -19.47 -0.81
N GLN A 146 5.46 -19.57 -0.63
CA GLN A 146 6.42 -19.57 -1.75
C GLN A 146 6.15 -20.65 -2.81
N ASP A 147 5.52 -21.77 -2.45
CA ASP A 147 5.16 -22.85 -3.37
C ASP A 147 3.82 -22.61 -4.10
N ASP A 148 3.35 -21.35 -4.13
CA ASP A 148 2.11 -20.91 -4.80
C ASP A 148 0.81 -21.52 -4.24
N LYS A 149 0.90 -22.17 -3.07
CA LYS A 149 -0.29 -22.62 -2.33
C LYS A 149 -0.97 -21.43 -1.68
N LYS A 150 -2.24 -21.19 -2.05
CA LYS A 150 -3.11 -20.23 -1.36
C LYS A 150 -3.27 -20.62 0.11
N LEU A 151 -2.94 -19.69 1.00
CA LEU A 151 -3.07 -19.83 2.44
C LEU A 151 -4.39 -19.22 2.92
N GLY A 152 -4.87 -18.17 2.28
CA GLY A 152 -6.16 -17.54 2.60
C GLY A 152 -6.23 -16.12 2.05
N ALA A 153 -6.61 -15.14 2.87
CA ALA A 153 -6.69 -13.73 2.48
C ALA A 153 -6.19 -12.77 3.58
N CYS A 154 -5.85 -11.56 3.17
CA CYS A 154 -5.38 -10.47 4.02
C CYS A 154 -6.29 -9.25 3.95
N GLU A 155 -6.36 -8.46 5.01
CA GLU A 155 -7.03 -7.17 4.98
C GLU A 155 -6.28 -6.12 5.79
N ARG A 156 -6.55 -4.84 5.48
CA ARG A 156 -5.96 -3.72 6.20
C ARG A 156 -6.74 -3.46 7.48
N LEU A 157 -6.03 -3.35 8.59
CA LEU A 157 -6.60 -2.90 9.87
C LEU A 157 -6.36 -1.41 10.12
N SER A 158 -7.10 -0.87 11.09
CA SER A 158 -6.89 0.48 11.62
C SER A 158 -5.56 0.57 12.34
N LEU A 159 -4.65 1.41 11.83
CA LEU A 159 -3.29 1.53 12.35
C LEU A 159 -3.25 1.80 13.86
N TRP A 160 -3.91 2.87 14.31
CA TRP A 160 -3.82 3.32 15.70
C TRP A 160 -4.45 2.32 16.68
N GLN A 161 -5.64 1.81 16.37
CA GLN A 161 -6.32 0.84 17.24
C GLN A 161 -5.52 -0.45 17.36
N THR A 162 -4.91 -0.92 16.26
CA THR A 162 -4.11 -2.14 16.31
C THR A 162 -2.76 -1.94 16.98
N LEU A 163 -2.13 -0.75 16.89
CA LEU A 163 -0.93 -0.44 17.66
C LEU A 163 -1.21 -0.42 19.17
N GLU A 164 -2.31 0.23 19.60
CA GLU A 164 -2.73 0.21 21.00
C GLU A 164 -2.97 -1.21 21.51
N TYR A 165 -3.56 -2.07 20.67
CA TYR A 165 -3.74 -3.48 20.96
C TYR A 165 -2.43 -4.25 21.10
N ILE A 166 -1.47 -4.06 20.16
CA ILE A 166 -0.13 -4.66 20.22
C ILE A 166 0.57 -4.26 21.52
N ASP A 167 0.62 -2.97 21.83
CA ASP A 167 1.28 -2.44 23.03
C ASP A 167 0.64 -3.01 24.30
N GLY A 168 -0.69 -3.03 24.37
CA GLY A 168 -1.43 -3.58 25.49
C GLY A 168 -1.20 -5.08 25.70
N ARG A 169 -0.97 -5.85 24.62
CA ARG A 169 -0.71 -7.29 24.70
C ARG A 169 0.72 -7.60 25.13
N ILE A 170 1.71 -6.90 24.58
CA ILE A 170 3.12 -7.02 24.98
C ILE A 170 3.28 -6.76 26.49
N ILE A 171 2.65 -5.70 27.00
CA ILE A 171 2.69 -5.36 28.43
C ILE A 171 2.05 -6.47 29.29
N LYS A 172 0.97 -7.11 28.84
CA LYS A 172 0.33 -8.20 29.59
C LYS A 172 1.20 -9.45 29.66
N ASP A 173 1.88 -9.79 28.56
CA ASP A 173 2.77 -10.95 28.51
C ASP A 173 3.97 -10.76 29.44
N GLU A 174 4.59 -9.58 29.45
CA GLU A 174 5.71 -9.25 30.38
C GLU A 174 5.31 -9.29 31.86
N ASN A 175 4.04 -9.06 32.20
CA ASN A 175 3.55 -9.08 33.58
C ASN A 175 3.03 -10.46 34.04
N ASN A 176 2.92 -11.43 33.13
CA ASN A 176 2.46 -12.80 33.44
C ASN A 176 3.63 -13.82 33.51
N GLU A 177 4.87 -13.37 33.33
CA GLU A 177 6.12 -14.12 33.63
C GLU A 177 6.59 -13.89 35.08
#